data_AF-A0A7R7DUU5-F1
#
_entry.id   AF-A0A7R7DUU5-F1
#
_cell.length_a   1.000
_cell.length_b   1.000
_cell.length_c   1.000
_cell.angle_alpha   90.00
_cell.angle_beta   90.00
_cell.angle_gamma   90.00
#
_symmetry.space_group_name_H-M   'P 1'
#
loop_
_entity.id
_entity.type
_entity.pdbx_description
1 polymer ?
#
loop_
_entity_poly.entity_id
_entity_poly.type
_entity_poly.pdbx_seq_one_letter_code
_entity_poly.pdbx_strand_id
1 'polypeptide(L)'
;MVLTGAGTPHEFVAAQRDRLLGCDGTLAEVSGKRLPPQLVPLVSERWTNLFRWRGNGRFPTRERRRLAGLVDRVHADGRALRFWGGPSWRSGVRRRFWRELATAGVDYLGSDHLRELADLAADLGTRVDAGTSPR
;
A
#
# COMPACT_ATOMS: atom_id res chain seq x y z
N MET A 1 16.37 1.23 -3.24
CA MET A 1 15.54 0.66 -4.34
C MET A 1 14.86 -0.61 -3.83
N VAL A 2 13.65 -0.93 -4.30
CA VAL A 2 12.91 -2.15 -3.90
C VAL A 2 12.52 -2.95 -5.14
N LEU A 3 12.84 -4.25 -5.18
CA LEU A 3 12.38 -5.19 -6.19
C LEU A 3 10.98 -5.69 -5.82
N THR A 4 10.02 -5.63 -6.75
CA THR A 4 8.65 -6.09 -6.51
C THR A 4 8.21 -7.12 -7.53
N GLY A 5 7.47 -8.15 -7.13
CA GLY A 5 6.93 -9.13 -8.07
C GLY A 5 6.58 -10.47 -7.45
N ALA A 6 6.05 -11.37 -8.25
CA ALA A 6 5.90 -12.76 -7.82
C ALA A 6 7.28 -13.43 -7.80
N GLY A 7 7.59 -14.17 -6.73
CA GLY A 7 8.86 -14.88 -6.61
C GLY A 7 10.06 -13.97 -6.34
N THR A 8 9.85 -12.81 -5.71
CA THR A 8 10.94 -11.91 -5.32
C THR A 8 12.02 -12.68 -4.55
N PRO A 9 13.30 -12.67 -4.98
CA PRO A 9 14.30 -13.62 -4.51
C PRO A 9 14.93 -13.18 -3.19
N HIS A 10 14.17 -13.28 -2.09
CA HIS A 10 14.60 -12.82 -0.75
C HIS A 10 15.95 -13.40 -0.32
N GLU A 11 16.19 -14.70 -0.55
CA GLU A 11 17.42 -15.39 -0.16
C GLU A 11 18.64 -14.89 -0.92
N PHE A 12 18.50 -14.72 -2.25
CA PHE A 12 19.58 -14.19 -3.09
C PHE A 12 19.97 -12.77 -2.66
N VAL A 13 18.98 -11.91 -2.40
CA VAL A 13 19.21 -10.54 -1.97
C VAL A 13 19.78 -10.49 -0.54
N ALA A 14 19.33 -11.36 0.35
CA ALA A 14 19.86 -11.47 1.71
C ALA A 14 21.33 -11.91 1.74
N ALA A 15 21.76 -12.75 0.80
CA ALA A 15 23.13 -13.26 0.71
C ALA A 15 24.14 -12.23 0.16
N GLN A 16 23.69 -11.09 -0.39
CA GLN A 16 24.60 -10.07 -0.91
C GLN A 16 25.34 -9.38 0.23
N ARG A 17 26.68 -9.31 0.13
CA ARG A 17 27.53 -8.57 1.09
C ARG A 17 27.21 -7.08 1.10
N ASP A 18 27.22 -6.46 -0.08
CA ASP A 18 26.86 -5.06 -0.28
C ASP A 18 25.43 -4.96 -0.80
N ARG A 19 24.45 -5.01 0.10
CA ARG A 19 23.02 -5.00 -0.26
C ARG A 19 22.53 -3.58 -0.55
N LEU A 20 22.47 -3.23 -1.84
CA LEU A 20 21.98 -1.92 -2.33
C LEU A 20 20.45 -1.88 -2.60
N LEU A 21 19.79 -3.02 -2.52
CA LEU A 21 18.38 -3.23 -2.85
C LEU A 21 17.67 -4.06 -1.78
N GLY A 22 16.42 -3.71 -1.52
CA GLY A 22 15.47 -4.53 -0.78
C GLY A 22 14.46 -5.20 -1.71
N CYS A 23 13.60 -6.01 -1.13
CA CYS A 23 12.54 -6.75 -1.81
C CYS A 23 11.18 -6.36 -1.23
N ASP A 24 10.10 -6.54 -1.98
CA ASP A 24 8.77 -6.59 -1.37
C ASP A 24 8.49 -7.99 -0.81
N GLY A 25 7.46 -8.09 0.03
CA GLY A 25 6.95 -9.36 0.52
C GLY A 25 5.49 -9.24 0.95
N THR A 26 4.80 -10.36 0.97
CA THR A 26 3.43 -10.46 1.51
C THR A 26 3.45 -10.43 3.03
N LEU A 27 2.29 -10.21 3.66
CA LEU A 27 2.17 -10.28 5.13
C LEU A 27 2.53 -11.67 5.67
N ALA A 28 2.18 -12.71 4.92
CA ALA A 28 2.50 -14.09 5.28
C ALA A 28 4.01 -14.36 5.24
N GLU A 29 4.73 -13.84 4.25
CA GLU A 29 6.19 -14.00 4.17
C GLU A 29 6.92 -13.24 5.27
N VAL A 30 6.55 -11.99 5.51
CA VAL A 30 7.17 -11.16 6.55
C VAL A 30 6.97 -11.79 7.93
N SER A 31 5.77 -12.25 8.25
CA SER A 31 5.47 -12.87 9.56
C SER A 31 6.03 -14.29 9.68
N GLY A 32 5.86 -15.13 8.66
CA GLY A 32 6.22 -16.54 8.69
C GLY A 32 7.73 -16.80 8.59
N LYS A 33 8.41 -16.11 7.68
CA LYS A 33 9.87 -16.23 7.49
C LYS A 33 10.66 -15.27 8.36
N ARG A 34 9.98 -14.39 9.14
CA ARG A 34 10.59 -13.35 9.99
C ARG A 34 11.60 -12.49 9.22
N LEU A 35 11.25 -12.10 8.00
CA LEU A 35 12.15 -11.32 7.14
C LEU A 35 12.36 -9.93 7.75
N PRO A 36 13.60 -9.45 7.92
CA PRO A 36 13.86 -8.17 8.58
C PRO A 36 13.38 -6.96 7.73
N PRO A 37 13.03 -5.82 8.35
CA PRO A 37 12.64 -4.58 7.65
C PRO A 37 13.66 -4.09 6.63
N GLN A 38 14.95 -4.28 6.91
CA GLN A 38 16.04 -3.86 6.02
C GLN A 38 16.17 -4.73 4.76
N LEU A 39 15.61 -5.94 4.77
CA LEU A 39 15.53 -6.81 3.59
C LEU A 39 14.20 -6.60 2.85
N VAL A 40 13.11 -6.48 3.60
CA VAL A 40 11.75 -6.31 3.06
C VAL A 40 11.12 -4.99 3.52
N PRO A 41 11.60 -3.84 3.05
CA PRO A 41 11.09 -2.55 3.53
C PRO A 41 9.65 -2.26 3.07
N LEU A 42 9.09 -3.06 2.17
CA LEU A 42 7.77 -2.88 1.59
C LEU A 42 6.93 -4.15 1.72
N VAL A 43 5.77 -4.04 2.37
CA VAL A 43 4.72 -5.05 2.31
C VAL A 43 3.85 -4.80 1.07
N SER A 44 3.65 -5.84 0.28
CA SER A 44 2.98 -5.79 -1.02
C SER A 44 1.93 -6.89 -1.08
N GLU A 45 0.70 -6.55 -0.71
CA GLU A 45 -0.35 -7.53 -0.48
C GLU A 45 -1.47 -7.45 -1.53
N ARG A 46 -2.05 -8.60 -1.88
CA ARG A 46 -3.22 -8.62 -2.77
C ARG A 46 -4.44 -8.17 -1.96
N TRP A 47 -5.09 -7.09 -2.39
CA TRP A 47 -6.27 -6.54 -1.73
C TRP A 47 -7.35 -7.59 -1.45
N THR A 48 -7.63 -8.47 -2.43
CA THR A 48 -8.68 -9.48 -2.34
C THR A 48 -8.40 -10.60 -1.34
N ASN A 49 -7.15 -10.76 -0.88
CA ASN A 49 -6.81 -11.72 0.18
C ASN A 49 -7.33 -11.25 1.55
N LEU A 50 -7.45 -9.94 1.74
CA LEU A 50 -7.78 -9.35 3.04
C LEU A 50 -9.18 -8.75 3.08
N PHE A 51 -9.61 -8.12 1.99
CA PHE A 51 -10.80 -7.27 1.95
C PHE A 51 -11.80 -7.77 0.92
N ARG A 52 -13.09 -7.55 1.21
CA ARG A 52 -14.19 -7.87 0.30
C ARG A 52 -14.68 -6.65 -0.45
N TRP A 53 -14.50 -5.45 0.09
CA TRP A 53 -14.89 -4.23 -0.58
C TRP A 53 -14.16 -4.07 -1.93
N ARG A 54 -14.86 -3.55 -2.95
CA ARG A 54 -14.34 -3.42 -4.33
C ARG A 54 -14.48 -1.99 -4.87
N GLY A 55 -14.57 -0.98 -3.99
CA GLY A 55 -14.79 0.41 -4.40
C GLY A 55 -16.26 0.79 -4.66
N ASN A 56 -17.17 -0.18 -4.61
CA ASN A 56 -18.61 0.03 -4.80
C ASN A 56 -19.29 0.38 -3.48
N GLY A 57 -20.13 1.40 -3.49
CA GLY A 57 -20.85 1.87 -2.31
C GLY A 57 -19.92 2.34 -1.19
N ARG A 58 -20.49 2.47 0.01
CA ARG A 58 -19.77 2.89 1.22
C ARG A 58 -18.77 1.82 1.64
N PHE A 59 -17.53 2.21 1.93
CA PHE A 59 -16.53 1.29 2.48
C PHE A 59 -16.97 0.81 3.89
N PRO A 60 -17.17 -0.52 4.12
CA PRO A 60 -17.72 -1.00 5.38
C PRO A 60 -16.86 -0.63 6.59
N THR A 61 -17.49 -0.13 7.66
CA THR A 61 -16.78 0.37 8.86
C THR A 61 -15.84 -0.67 9.47
N ARG A 62 -16.21 -1.96 9.46
CA ARG A 62 -15.35 -3.05 9.94
C ARG A 62 -14.09 -3.23 9.09
N GLU A 63 -14.22 -3.18 7.76
CA GLU A 63 -13.07 -3.29 6.86
C GLU A 63 -12.18 -2.04 6.94
N ARG A 64 -12.78 -0.85 7.06
CA ARG A 64 -12.04 0.41 7.28
C ARG A 64 -11.17 0.35 8.54
N ARG A 65 -11.73 -0.08 9.69
CA ARG A 65 -10.94 -0.25 10.93
C ARG A 65 -9.84 -1.28 10.77
N ARG A 66 -10.11 -2.37 10.06
CA ARG A 66 -9.10 -3.40 9.76
C ARG A 66 -7.96 -2.85 8.90
N LEU A 67 -8.27 -1.99 7.92
CA LEU A 67 -7.27 -1.33 7.09
C LEU A 67 -6.38 -0.41 7.92
N ALA A 68 -6.97 0.47 8.74
CA ALA A 68 -6.21 1.37 9.62
C ALA A 68 -5.27 0.59 10.55
N GLY A 69 -5.79 -0.41 11.28
CA GLY A 69 -4.93 -1.24 12.16
C GLY A 69 -3.93 -2.13 11.42
N LEU A 70 -4.07 -2.33 10.11
CA LEU A 70 -3.04 -2.98 9.31
C LEU A 70 -1.93 -2.01 8.94
N VAL A 71 -2.29 -0.80 8.52
CA VAL A 71 -1.32 0.29 8.24
C VAL A 71 -0.49 0.56 9.49
N ASP A 72 -1.13 0.79 10.64
CA ASP A 72 -0.43 1.06 11.90
C ASP A 72 0.57 -0.04 12.26
N ARG A 73 0.20 -1.31 12.10
CA ARG A 73 1.08 -2.44 12.40
C ARG A 73 2.25 -2.56 11.44
N VAL A 74 2.04 -2.30 10.15
CA VAL A 74 3.11 -2.36 9.14
C VAL A 74 4.10 -1.20 9.35
N HIS A 75 3.59 0.00 9.64
CA HIS A 75 4.41 1.16 9.97
C HIS A 75 5.18 0.98 11.28
N ALA A 76 4.57 0.38 12.31
CA ALA A 76 5.24 0.05 13.57
C ALA A 76 6.38 -0.97 13.39
N ASP A 77 6.32 -1.83 12.37
CA ASP A 77 7.41 -2.74 11.99
C ASP A 77 8.46 -2.08 11.07
N GLY A 78 8.37 -0.76 10.86
CA GLY A 78 9.33 0.01 10.05
C GLY A 78 9.24 -0.25 8.55
N ARG A 79 8.07 -0.67 8.05
CA ARG A 79 7.84 -0.97 6.63
C ARG A 79 6.80 -0.04 6.03
N ALA A 80 6.87 0.14 4.73
CA ALA A 80 5.80 0.72 3.95
C ALA A 80 4.79 -0.36 3.52
N LEU A 81 3.57 0.04 3.17
CA LEU A 81 2.49 -0.81 2.69
C LEU A 81 2.03 -0.38 1.30
N ARG A 82 1.76 -1.37 0.45
CA ARG A 82 1.00 -1.19 -0.79
C ARG A 82 0.01 -2.33 -1.01
N PHE A 83 -1.00 -2.05 -1.85
CA PHE A 83 -1.95 -3.05 -2.32
C PHE A 83 -1.96 -3.17 -3.83
N TRP A 84 -2.12 -4.39 -4.31
CA TRP A 84 -2.41 -4.71 -5.71
C TRP A 84 -3.69 -5.55 -5.82
N GLY A 85 -4.22 -5.73 -7.04
CA GLY A 85 -5.48 -6.46 -7.23
C GLY A 85 -6.72 -5.70 -6.72
N GLY A 86 -6.63 -4.37 -6.67
CA GLY A 86 -7.79 -3.49 -6.47
C GLY A 86 -8.69 -3.41 -7.72
N PRO A 87 -9.83 -2.71 -7.64
CA PRO A 87 -10.71 -2.50 -8.80
C PRO A 87 -9.97 -1.77 -9.92
N SER A 88 -10.17 -2.21 -11.17
CA SER A 88 -9.53 -1.62 -12.36
C SER A 88 -10.51 -1.15 -13.44
N TRP A 89 -11.76 -1.63 -13.45
CA TRP A 89 -12.66 -1.47 -14.60
C TRP A 89 -13.38 -0.11 -14.74
N ARG A 90 -13.62 0.63 -13.65
CA ARG A 90 -14.43 1.86 -13.67
C ARG A 90 -13.74 2.99 -12.91
N SER A 91 -13.54 4.13 -13.58
CA SER A 91 -12.90 5.33 -13.05
C SER A 91 -13.45 5.74 -11.67
N GLY A 92 -14.74 6.03 -11.54
CA GLY A 92 -15.31 6.45 -10.24
C GLY A 92 -15.13 5.43 -9.10
N VAL A 93 -15.03 4.14 -9.42
CA VAL A 93 -14.75 3.06 -8.45
C VAL A 93 -13.27 3.07 -8.06
N ARG A 94 -12.35 3.20 -9.03
CA ARG A 94 -10.90 3.35 -8.80
C ARG A 94 -10.58 4.57 -7.95
N ARG A 95 -11.11 5.73 -8.31
CA ARG A 95 -10.89 6.99 -7.56
C ARG A 95 -11.34 6.90 -6.11
N ARG A 96 -12.50 6.29 -5.84
CA ARG A 96 -12.96 6.01 -4.46
C ARG A 96 -12.01 5.06 -3.74
N PHE A 97 -11.61 3.98 -4.41
CA PHE A 97 -10.70 3.00 -3.84
C PHE A 97 -9.35 3.62 -3.44
N TRP A 98 -8.70 4.33 -4.36
CA TRP A 98 -7.43 5.02 -4.09
C TRP A 98 -7.55 6.07 -2.99
N ARG A 99 -8.65 6.84 -2.97
CA ARG A 99 -8.90 7.80 -1.90
C ARG A 99 -8.96 7.13 -0.54
N GLU A 100 -9.67 6.02 -0.42
CA GLU A 100 -9.76 5.27 0.85
C GLU A 100 -8.40 4.70 1.28
N LEU A 101 -7.58 4.23 0.35
CA LEU A 101 -6.21 3.78 0.66
C LEU A 101 -5.32 4.95 1.11
N ALA A 102 -5.35 6.07 0.38
CA ALA A 102 -4.58 7.27 0.73
C ALA A 102 -5.00 7.84 2.10
N THR A 103 -6.30 7.97 2.35
CA THR A 103 -6.83 8.45 3.63
C THR A 103 -6.48 7.52 4.78
N ALA A 104 -6.34 6.21 4.53
CA ALA A 104 -5.91 5.26 5.55
C ALA A 104 -4.39 5.26 5.81
N GLY A 105 -3.59 6.00 5.04
CA GLY A 105 -2.13 6.06 5.20
C GLY A 105 -1.36 4.95 4.45
N VAL A 106 -1.94 4.35 3.41
CA VAL A 106 -1.20 3.42 2.55
C VAL A 106 -0.14 4.19 1.74
N ASP A 107 1.11 3.75 1.82
CA ASP A 107 2.28 4.51 1.34
C ASP A 107 2.38 4.59 -0.19
N TYR A 108 2.07 3.50 -0.89
CA TYR A 108 2.17 3.45 -2.35
C TYR A 108 0.86 3.04 -3.01
N LEU A 109 0.44 3.87 -3.96
CA LEU A 109 -0.67 3.60 -4.87
C LEU A 109 -0.14 3.34 -6.27
N GLY A 110 -0.48 2.18 -6.83
CA GLY A 110 -0.14 1.81 -8.21
C GLY A 110 -1.38 1.78 -9.11
N SER A 111 -1.24 2.24 -10.35
CA SER A 111 -2.27 2.09 -11.38
C SER A 111 -1.70 2.29 -12.79
N ASP A 112 -2.28 1.58 -13.76
CA ASP A 112 -2.06 1.85 -15.20
C ASP A 112 -2.82 3.10 -15.69
N HIS A 113 -3.72 3.66 -14.87
CA HIS A 113 -4.49 4.87 -15.19
C HIS A 113 -3.82 6.12 -14.60
N LEU A 114 -2.59 6.39 -15.04
CA LEU A 114 -1.70 7.41 -14.45
C LEU A 114 -2.33 8.81 -14.38
N ARG A 115 -3.02 9.26 -15.44
CA ARG A 115 -3.66 10.59 -15.45
C ARG A 115 -4.72 10.72 -14.36
N GLU A 116 -5.58 9.72 -14.22
CA GLU A 116 -6.63 9.75 -13.21
C GLU A 116 -6.07 9.72 -11.79
N LEU A 117 -5.01 8.94 -11.57
CA LEU A 117 -4.32 8.89 -10.28
C LEU A 117 -3.61 10.21 -9.97
N ALA A 118 -3.00 10.85 -10.97
CA ALA A 118 -2.38 12.17 -10.83
C ALA A 118 -3.42 13.25 -10.48
N ASP A 119 -4.56 13.26 -11.17
CA ASP A 119 -5.66 14.18 -10.86
C ASP A 119 -6.15 13.98 -9.41
N LEU A 120 -6.23 12.73 -8.93
CA LEU A 120 -6.61 12.45 -7.54
C LEU A 120 -5.53 12.93 -6.56
N ALA A 121 -4.25 12.76 -6.88
CA ALA A 121 -3.16 13.22 -6.02
C ALA A 121 -3.20 14.76 -5.85
N ALA A 122 -3.46 15.51 -6.93
CA ALA A 122 -3.68 16.95 -6.86
C ALA A 122 -4.89 17.33 -5.98
N ASP A 123 -6.01 16.60 -6.12
CA ASP A 123 -7.22 16.78 -5.30
C ASP A 123 -6.99 16.47 -3.81
N LEU A 124 -6.01 15.63 -3.48
CA LEU A 124 -5.66 15.28 -2.11
C LEU A 124 -4.70 16.32 -1.51
N GLY A 125 -3.69 16.78 -2.25
CA GLY A 125 -2.75 17.80 -1.80
C GLY A 125 -3.42 19.14 -1.51
N THR A 126 -4.26 19.62 -2.42
CA THR A 126 -5.03 20.87 -2.24
C THR A 126 -5.91 20.89 -0.98
N ARG A 127 -6.39 19.72 -0.52
CA ARG A 127 -7.16 19.60 0.71
C ARG A 127 -6.31 19.65 1.98
N VAL A 128 -5.09 19.15 1.93
CA VAL A 128 -4.15 19.22 3.07
C VAL A 128 -3.74 20.67 3.31
N ASP A 129 -3.48 21.41 2.24
CA ASP A 129 -3.08 22.82 2.31
C ASP A 129 -4.22 23.71 2.84
N ALA A 130 -5.48 23.41 2.49
CA ALA A 130 -6.66 24.13 3.01
C ALA A 130 -6.96 23.85 4.51
N GLY A 131 -6.36 22.80 5.09
CA GLY A 131 -6.56 22.40 6.49
C GLY A 131 -5.54 22.97 7.48
N THR A 132 -4.49 23.63 6.99
CA THR A 132 -3.40 24.18 7.83
C THR A 132 -3.49 25.71 7.86
N SER A 133 -4.43 26.25 8.63
CA SER A 133 -4.30 27.62 9.15
C SER A 133 -3.54 27.56 10.47
N PRO A 134 -2.42 28.30 10.63
CA PRO A 134 -1.73 28.36 11.89
C PRO A 134 -2.58 29.13 12.91
N ARG A 135 -2.72 28.57 14.11
CA ARG A 135 -3.06 29.34 15.31
C ARG A 135 -1.78 29.78 16.00
#